data_AF-A0A9X1PLV7-F1
#
_entry.id   AF-A0A9X1PLV7-F1
#
_cell.length_a   1.000
_cell.length_b   1.000
_cell.length_c   1.000
_cell.angle_alpha   90.00
_cell.angle_beta   90.00
_cell.angle_gamma   90.00
#
_symmetry.space_group_name_H-M   'P 1'
#
loop_
_entity.id
_entity.type
_entity.pdbx_description
1 polymer ?
#
loop_
_entity_poly.entity_id
_entity_poly.type
_entity_poly.pdbx_seq_one_letter_code
_entity_poly.pdbx_strand_id
1 'polypeptide(L)'
;MAARLFSDFSPSGPDAWQIQAEKELKGRLKTLSDWRIGVDLHLAPYLTLSETDPETMAAMQACQKKIPGWQNIPSVKFTDPRKTNVAMKQALANGADVILLDLGNTDLIHCEFPKLLHGIRLSDTAIYFRTGENAGDVFKEISKNAGYYLKGGVAFDPVAHWMRTGKSFADNLNAVISVLNQTRNMREFRAYMVEGHLFHNNGATLVQELGMMVSATVNYLDLLTDQKISPLIAFNRVLFSISIGTDFLAEIAKLRAFRFLLKKIADAYQLPHELCTPFIHAQTSTFFNADAAPYTNMIRASSEAMSAVMGGCNGLTVMPYDHQLKEQNDFSDRIARNVSSILSHESALAYVADPAAGSYMLEKMSLDIADKAWELFLEMEEKGGFVKCFETGFIQNQLNAALSHRIKDLSEGKVMIGINKYSEDTDTGIFNQKNDHAGSPYLTDKNLSQCFKASALTAIKP
;
A
#
# COMPACT_ATOMS: atom_id res chain seq x y z
N MET A 1 -31.63 33.27 3.58
CA MET A 1 -31.42 32.89 4.99
C MET A 1 -31.12 31.41 5.02
N ALA A 2 -29.97 30.99 5.56
CA ALA A 2 -29.73 29.57 5.81
C ALA A 2 -30.78 29.08 6.80
N ALA A 3 -31.51 28.01 6.48
CA ALA A 3 -32.43 27.39 7.42
C ALA A 3 -31.63 26.93 8.64
N ARG A 4 -31.95 27.45 9.83
CA ARG A 4 -31.38 26.95 11.08
C ARG A 4 -32.03 25.61 11.41
N LEU A 5 -31.52 24.56 10.80
CA LEU A 5 -31.83 23.20 11.23
C LEU A 5 -31.46 23.11 12.72
N PHE A 6 -32.38 22.63 13.55
CA PHE A 6 -32.24 22.47 15.00
C PHE A 6 -32.42 23.69 15.91
N SER A 7 -32.91 24.84 15.41
CA SER A 7 -33.20 26.00 16.29
C SER A 7 -34.27 25.74 17.36
N ASP A 8 -35.11 24.74 17.14
CA ASP A 8 -36.22 24.38 18.03
C ASP A 8 -35.78 23.44 19.17
N PHE A 9 -34.50 23.02 19.17
CA PHE A 9 -33.94 22.10 20.17
C PHE A 9 -32.81 22.78 20.94
N SER A 10 -32.71 22.47 22.23
CA SER A 10 -31.52 22.82 23.01
C SER A 10 -30.30 22.04 22.48
N PRO A 11 -29.10 22.65 22.44
CA PRO A 11 -27.88 21.94 22.07
C PRO A 11 -27.68 20.70 22.96
N SER A 12 -27.41 19.55 22.33
CA SER A 12 -27.00 18.33 23.03
C SER A 12 -25.51 18.11 22.85
N GLY A 13 -24.80 17.93 23.97
CA GLY A 13 -23.37 17.64 23.99
C GLY A 13 -23.06 16.15 24.18
N PRO A 14 -21.78 15.77 24.22
CA PRO A 14 -21.33 14.40 24.49
C PRO A 14 -21.94 13.79 25.75
N ASP A 15 -22.08 14.58 26.83
CA ASP A 15 -22.65 14.12 28.09
C ASP A 15 -24.11 13.68 27.95
N ALA A 16 -24.90 14.41 27.16
CA ALA A 16 -26.30 14.08 26.91
C ALA A 16 -26.43 12.76 26.14
N TRP A 17 -25.54 12.53 25.16
CA TRP A 17 -25.45 11.24 24.47
C TRP A 17 -25.06 10.12 25.43
N GLN A 18 -24.06 10.32 26.28
CA GLN A 18 -23.60 9.32 27.22
C GLN A 18 -24.69 8.91 28.22
N ILE A 19 -25.43 9.87 28.77
CA ILE A 19 -26.57 9.62 29.67
C ILE A 19 -27.63 8.77 28.95
N GLN A 20 -27.96 9.11 27.71
CA GLN A 20 -28.95 8.37 26.93
C GLN A 20 -28.46 6.95 26.60
N ALA A 21 -27.19 6.80 26.21
CA ALA A 21 -26.60 5.51 25.88
C ALA A 21 -26.52 4.58 27.12
N GLU A 22 -26.14 5.12 28.29
CA GLU A 22 -26.19 4.36 29.55
C GLU A 22 -27.61 3.90 29.90
N LYS A 23 -28.60 4.78 29.70
CA LYS A 23 -30.01 4.44 29.92
C LYS A 23 -30.48 3.31 28.99
N GLU A 24 -30.18 3.39 27.69
CA GLU A 24 -30.59 2.39 26.71
C GLU A 24 -29.90 1.03 26.91
N LEU A 25 -28.62 1.06 27.28
CA LEU A 25 -27.85 -0.15 27.54
C LEU A 25 -28.05 -0.72 28.95
N LYS A 26 -28.86 -0.04 29.77
CA LYS A 26 -29.17 -0.40 31.17
C LYS A 26 -27.90 -0.43 32.05
N GLY A 27 -27.10 0.63 31.99
CA GLY A 27 -25.86 0.78 32.76
C GLY A 27 -24.68 -0.04 32.23
N ARG A 28 -24.79 -0.58 31.01
CA ARG A 28 -23.78 -1.44 30.38
C ARG A 28 -23.02 -0.75 29.27
N LEU A 29 -22.98 0.59 29.22
CA LEU A 29 -22.21 1.30 28.20
C LEU A 29 -20.73 0.91 28.25
N LYS A 30 -20.17 0.75 29.45
CA LYS A 30 -18.80 0.27 29.68
C LYS A 30 -18.52 -1.14 29.15
N THR A 31 -19.57 -1.90 28.79
CA THR A 31 -19.42 -3.23 28.16
C THR A 31 -19.32 -3.16 26.65
N LEU A 32 -19.65 -2.01 26.03
CA LEU A 32 -19.30 -1.79 24.63
C LEU A 32 -17.79 -1.73 24.56
N SER A 33 -17.21 -2.67 23.80
CA SER A 33 -15.80 -2.61 23.48
C SER A 33 -15.54 -1.40 22.59
N ASP A 34 -14.42 -0.73 22.81
CA ASP A 34 -13.87 0.20 21.83
C ASP A 34 -13.83 -0.46 20.46
N TRP A 35 -13.96 0.35 19.41
CA TRP A 35 -13.74 -0.16 18.08
C TRP A 35 -12.24 -0.45 17.91
N ARG A 36 -11.88 -1.74 18.01
CA ARG A 36 -10.51 -2.21 17.90
C ARG A 36 -10.18 -2.54 16.45
N ILE A 37 -9.14 -1.90 15.92
CA ILE A 37 -8.59 -2.16 14.60
C ILE A 37 -7.18 -2.70 14.81
N GLY A 38 -7.06 -4.03 14.76
CA GLY A 38 -5.81 -4.71 15.13
C GLY A 38 -5.44 -4.50 16.60
N VAL A 39 -4.14 -4.59 16.89
CA VAL A 39 -3.58 -4.40 18.24
C VAL A 39 -3.24 -2.95 18.57
N ASP A 40 -3.08 -2.11 17.54
CA ASP A 40 -2.48 -0.79 17.69
C ASP A 40 -3.50 0.35 17.67
N LEU A 41 -4.76 0.12 17.30
CA LEU A 41 -5.72 1.21 17.08
C LEU A 41 -7.05 0.95 17.79
N HIS A 42 -7.45 1.91 18.61
CA HIS A 42 -8.65 1.87 19.43
C HIS A 42 -9.39 3.19 19.29
N LEU A 43 -10.66 3.14 18.91
CA LEU A 43 -11.50 4.33 18.77
C LEU A 43 -12.76 4.21 19.60
N ALA A 44 -13.14 5.34 20.20
CA ALA A 44 -14.42 5.47 20.86
C ALA A 44 -15.56 5.30 19.83
N PRO A 45 -16.70 4.72 20.23
CA PRO A 45 -17.85 4.53 19.33
C PRO A 45 -18.52 5.84 18.90
N TYR A 46 -18.27 6.94 19.61
CA TYR A 46 -18.81 8.27 19.31
C TYR A 46 -17.71 9.31 19.47
N LEU A 47 -17.41 10.02 18.37
CA LEU A 47 -16.44 11.11 18.34
C LEU A 47 -17.13 12.42 18.01
N THR A 48 -16.67 13.49 18.66
CA THR A 48 -17.14 14.85 18.41
C THR A 48 -15.96 15.78 18.16
N LEU A 49 -16.25 17.03 17.80
CA LEU A 49 -15.22 18.05 17.58
C LEU A 49 -14.28 18.25 18.79
N SER A 50 -14.74 17.99 20.02
CA SER A 50 -13.89 18.12 21.21
C SER A 50 -12.76 17.10 21.28
N GLU A 51 -12.85 16.01 20.50
CA GLU A 51 -11.85 14.95 20.42
C GLU A 51 -10.75 15.23 19.39
N THR A 52 -10.87 16.36 18.68
CA THR A 52 -9.97 16.79 17.61
C THR A 52 -9.36 18.15 17.95
N ASP A 53 -8.05 18.30 17.75
CA ASP A 53 -7.37 19.59 17.84
C ASP A 53 -7.40 20.33 16.48
N PRO A 54 -7.96 21.56 16.39
CA PRO A 54 -8.08 22.28 15.13
C PRO A 54 -6.75 22.53 14.41
N GLU A 55 -5.66 22.80 15.15
CA GLU A 55 -4.35 23.07 14.54
C GLU A 55 -3.79 21.80 13.91
N THR A 56 -3.84 20.68 14.64
CA THR A 56 -3.37 19.39 14.18
C THR A 56 -4.21 18.87 13.01
N MET A 57 -5.53 19.07 13.03
CA MET A 57 -6.40 18.78 11.88
C MET A 57 -6.01 19.60 10.65
N ALA A 58 -5.79 20.91 10.81
CA ALA A 58 -5.38 21.77 9.70
C ALA A 58 -4.04 21.32 9.11
N ALA A 59 -3.09 20.90 9.96
CA ALA A 59 -1.81 20.34 9.53
C ALA A 59 -1.98 19.03 8.74
N MET A 60 -2.82 18.10 9.21
CA MET A 60 -3.17 16.86 8.50
C MET A 60 -3.78 17.17 7.11
N GLN A 61 -4.76 18.08 7.05
CA GLN A 61 -5.44 18.49 5.81
C GLN A 61 -4.50 19.22 4.84
N ALA A 62 -3.56 20.02 5.35
CA ALA A 62 -2.58 20.73 4.54
C ALA A 62 -1.72 19.76 3.71
N CYS A 63 -1.39 18.58 4.27
CA CYS A 63 -0.59 17.54 3.63
C CYS A 63 -1.34 16.75 2.56
N GLN A 64 -2.67 16.82 2.51
CA GLN A 64 -3.46 16.01 1.59
C GLN A 64 -3.44 16.55 0.17
N LYS A 65 -3.70 15.64 -0.78
CA LYS A 65 -3.73 15.93 -2.20
C LYS A 65 -4.70 17.08 -2.49
N LYS A 66 -4.26 18.03 -3.33
CA LYS A 66 -5.09 19.19 -3.72
C LYS A 66 -5.81 18.98 -5.05
N ILE A 67 -5.30 18.10 -5.89
CA ILE A 67 -5.85 17.78 -7.20
C ILE A 67 -6.64 16.47 -7.08
N PRO A 68 -7.94 16.43 -7.42
CA PRO A 68 -8.72 15.19 -7.41
C PRO A 68 -8.21 14.10 -8.38
N GLY A 69 -8.82 12.92 -8.32
CA GLY A 69 -8.53 11.79 -9.23
C GLY A 69 -7.26 10.99 -8.90
N TRP A 70 -6.94 10.01 -9.73
CA TRP A 70 -5.75 9.15 -9.61
C TRP A 70 -5.45 8.53 -10.99
N GLN A 71 -4.30 7.89 -11.12
CA GLN A 71 -3.97 7.10 -12.31
C GLN A 71 -4.43 5.64 -12.13
N ASN A 72 -5.13 5.09 -13.12
CA ASN A 72 -5.43 3.65 -13.20
C ASN A 72 -4.19 2.90 -13.69
N ILE A 73 -3.59 2.06 -12.84
CA ILE A 73 -2.31 1.40 -13.09
C ILE A 73 -2.47 -0.13 -13.04
N PRO A 74 -3.15 -0.79 -13.99
CA PRO A 74 -3.21 -2.24 -13.99
C PRO A 74 -1.80 -2.86 -14.10
N SER A 75 -1.61 -3.96 -13.37
CA SER A 75 -0.41 -4.79 -13.47
C SER A 75 -0.52 -5.73 -14.66
N VAL A 76 0.52 -5.79 -15.50
CA VAL A 76 0.61 -6.75 -16.61
C VAL A 76 1.82 -7.64 -16.37
N LYS A 77 1.63 -8.95 -16.31
CA LYS A 77 2.72 -9.90 -16.12
C LYS A 77 3.44 -10.18 -17.44
N PHE A 78 4.76 -10.17 -17.41
CA PHE A 78 5.57 -10.57 -18.55
C PHE A 78 5.45 -12.08 -18.80
N THR A 79 5.23 -12.45 -20.07
CA THR A 79 5.20 -13.85 -20.51
C THR A 79 6.00 -14.03 -21.80
N ASP A 80 5.63 -13.30 -22.84
CA ASP A 80 6.30 -13.24 -24.13
C ASP A 80 6.28 -11.79 -24.64
N PRO A 81 7.34 -11.29 -25.28
CA PRO A 81 7.42 -9.89 -25.70
C PRO A 81 6.22 -9.41 -26.55
N ARG A 82 5.74 -10.23 -27.48
CA ARG A 82 4.63 -9.83 -28.38
C ARG A 82 3.29 -9.92 -27.66
N LYS A 83 3.03 -11.00 -26.94
CA LYS A 83 1.79 -11.16 -26.17
C LYS A 83 1.65 -10.08 -25.11
N THR A 84 2.73 -9.82 -24.37
CA THR A 84 2.77 -8.75 -23.36
C THR A 84 2.59 -7.37 -24.01
N ASN A 85 3.21 -7.08 -25.16
CA ASN A 85 2.95 -5.81 -25.87
C ASN A 85 1.47 -5.63 -26.24
N VAL A 86 0.82 -6.69 -26.75
CA VAL A 86 -0.60 -6.68 -27.10
C VAL A 86 -1.45 -6.43 -25.85
N ALA A 87 -1.17 -7.13 -24.74
CA ALA A 87 -1.88 -6.94 -23.48
C ALA A 87 -1.74 -5.52 -22.94
N MET A 88 -0.53 -4.94 -22.96
CA MET A 88 -0.30 -3.55 -22.53
C MET A 88 -1.08 -2.55 -23.39
N LYS A 89 -1.04 -2.69 -24.72
CA LYS A 89 -1.81 -1.81 -25.62
C LYS A 89 -3.31 -1.94 -25.41
N GLN A 90 -3.80 -3.16 -25.21
CA GLN A 90 -5.20 -3.41 -24.91
C GLN A 90 -5.61 -2.79 -23.57
N ALA A 91 -4.78 -2.91 -22.53
CA ALA A 91 -5.06 -2.27 -21.25
C ALA A 91 -5.15 -0.74 -21.39
N LEU A 92 -4.18 -0.12 -22.08
CA LEU A 92 -4.16 1.33 -22.36
C LEU A 92 -5.39 1.78 -23.16
N ALA A 93 -5.76 1.05 -24.22
CA ALA A 93 -6.94 1.35 -25.02
C ALA A 93 -8.26 1.19 -24.24
N ASN A 94 -8.25 0.44 -23.14
CA ASN A 94 -9.43 0.11 -22.34
C ASN A 94 -9.42 0.77 -20.95
N GLY A 95 -8.81 1.94 -20.82
CA GLY A 95 -8.93 2.80 -19.63
C GLY A 95 -7.80 2.70 -18.60
N ALA A 96 -6.66 2.10 -18.96
CA ALA A 96 -5.43 2.23 -18.17
C ALA A 96 -4.73 3.54 -18.52
N ASP A 97 -4.28 4.29 -17.50
CA ASP A 97 -3.48 5.50 -17.69
C ASP A 97 -1.98 5.19 -17.74
N VAL A 98 -1.58 4.18 -16.96
CA VAL A 98 -0.19 3.75 -16.75
C VAL A 98 -0.17 2.23 -16.70
N ILE A 99 0.94 1.60 -17.06
CA ILE A 99 1.12 0.16 -16.89
C ILE A 99 2.19 -0.11 -15.83
N LEU A 100 1.88 -1.00 -14.88
CA LEU A 100 2.89 -1.66 -14.06
C LEU A 100 3.26 -2.98 -14.75
N LEU A 101 4.38 -3.01 -15.45
CA LEU A 101 4.87 -4.20 -16.12
C LEU A 101 5.71 -5.03 -15.16
N ASP A 102 5.20 -6.20 -14.79
CA ASP A 102 5.89 -7.14 -13.91
C ASP A 102 6.75 -8.12 -14.69
N LEU A 103 8.06 -7.86 -14.70
CA LEU A 103 9.07 -8.74 -15.31
C LEU A 103 9.43 -9.92 -14.39
N GLY A 104 9.02 -9.90 -13.12
CA GLY A 104 9.43 -10.91 -12.14
C GLY A 104 10.95 -11.10 -12.12
N ASN A 105 11.39 -12.37 -12.19
CA ASN A 105 12.79 -12.77 -12.30
C ASN A 105 13.20 -13.12 -13.74
N THR A 106 12.49 -12.62 -14.74
CA THR A 106 12.84 -12.88 -16.14
C THR A 106 14.12 -12.12 -16.51
N ASP A 107 15.09 -12.85 -17.08
CA ASP A 107 16.29 -12.25 -17.64
C ASP A 107 15.93 -11.26 -18.76
N LEU A 108 16.49 -10.05 -18.68
CA LEU A 108 16.22 -8.95 -19.61
C LEU A 108 16.52 -9.31 -21.07
N ILE A 109 17.42 -10.28 -21.32
CA ILE A 109 17.70 -10.76 -22.67
C ILE A 109 16.46 -11.38 -23.34
N HIS A 110 15.57 -11.98 -22.55
CA HIS A 110 14.33 -12.59 -23.03
C HIS A 110 13.19 -11.59 -23.18
N CYS A 111 13.32 -10.39 -22.59
CA CYS A 111 12.29 -9.36 -22.69
C CYS A 111 12.18 -8.74 -24.09
N GLU A 112 13.25 -8.77 -24.89
CA GLU A 112 13.30 -8.19 -26.25
C GLU A 112 12.60 -6.82 -26.33
N PHE A 113 13.08 -5.84 -25.54
CA PHE A 113 12.47 -4.52 -25.37
C PHE A 113 11.96 -3.83 -26.65
N PRO A 114 12.66 -3.90 -27.81
CA PRO A 114 12.12 -3.36 -29.06
C PRO A 114 10.77 -3.95 -29.50
N LYS A 115 10.55 -5.25 -29.27
CA LYS A 115 9.26 -5.92 -29.53
C LYS A 115 8.25 -5.60 -28.43
N LEU A 116 8.69 -5.70 -27.17
CA LEU A 116 7.86 -5.47 -25.99
C LEU A 116 7.27 -4.07 -25.92
N LEU A 117 8.03 -3.05 -26.36
CA LEU A 117 7.61 -1.65 -26.38
C LEU A 117 7.22 -1.16 -27.78
N HIS A 118 7.12 -2.06 -28.77
CA HIS A 118 6.77 -1.67 -30.13
C HIS A 118 5.46 -0.86 -30.14
N GLY A 119 5.48 0.36 -30.67
CA GLY A 119 4.30 1.23 -30.73
C GLY A 119 3.86 1.85 -29.41
N ILE A 120 4.67 1.75 -28.34
CA ILE A 120 4.48 2.49 -27.09
C ILE A 120 5.64 3.46 -26.92
N ARG A 121 5.34 4.76 -26.80
CA ARG A 121 6.35 5.81 -26.60
C ARG A 121 6.40 6.17 -25.12
N LEU A 122 7.52 5.89 -24.47
CA LEU A 122 7.70 6.17 -23.03
C LEU A 122 7.74 7.67 -22.68
N SER A 123 7.82 8.56 -23.66
CA SER A 123 7.62 10.00 -23.47
C SER A 123 6.16 10.37 -23.25
N ASP A 124 5.24 9.57 -23.78
CA ASP A 124 3.82 9.87 -23.85
C ASP A 124 3.05 9.01 -22.85
N THR A 125 3.45 7.74 -22.72
CA THR A 125 2.85 6.73 -21.85
C THR A 125 3.82 6.31 -20.76
N ALA A 126 3.41 6.47 -19.49
CA ALA A 126 4.20 6.00 -18.37
C ALA A 126 4.11 4.46 -18.25
N ILE A 127 5.26 3.81 -18.07
CA ILE A 127 5.36 2.40 -17.70
C ILE A 127 6.30 2.28 -16.50
N TYR A 128 5.86 1.60 -15.46
CA TYR A 128 6.70 1.18 -14.34
C TYR A 128 7.15 -0.26 -14.55
N PHE A 129 8.46 -0.49 -14.60
CA PHE A 129 9.05 -1.81 -14.80
C PHE A 129 9.39 -2.42 -13.44
N ARG A 130 8.56 -3.35 -12.95
CA ARG A 130 8.86 -4.13 -11.75
C ARG A 130 9.76 -5.31 -12.14
N THR A 131 10.87 -5.49 -11.45
CA THR A 131 11.90 -6.47 -11.81
C THR A 131 12.62 -7.00 -10.58
N GLY A 132 13.23 -8.17 -10.69
CA GLY A 132 14.24 -8.68 -9.75
C GLY A 132 15.69 -8.36 -10.15
N GLU A 133 15.90 -7.78 -11.34
CA GLU A 133 17.22 -7.38 -11.85
C GLU A 133 17.60 -5.96 -11.39
N ASN A 134 18.89 -5.58 -11.53
CA ASN A 134 19.33 -4.25 -11.14
C ASN A 134 18.66 -3.16 -12.00
N ALA A 135 18.38 -2.01 -11.38
CA ALA A 135 17.66 -0.92 -12.04
C ALA A 135 18.43 -0.29 -13.22
N GLY A 136 19.75 -0.41 -13.22
CA GLY A 136 20.63 0.16 -14.25
C GLY A 136 20.49 -0.55 -15.59
N ASP A 137 20.40 -1.88 -15.57
CA ASP A 137 20.26 -2.69 -16.79
C ASP A 137 18.89 -2.50 -17.43
N VAL A 138 17.81 -2.45 -16.63
CA VAL A 138 16.48 -2.11 -17.14
C VAL A 138 16.49 -0.72 -17.75
N PHE A 139 17.06 0.27 -17.05
CA PHE A 139 17.15 1.64 -17.56
C PHE A 139 17.94 1.71 -18.88
N LYS A 140 19.04 0.96 -19.00
CA LYS A 140 19.84 0.86 -20.22
C LYS A 140 19.02 0.29 -21.38
N GLU A 141 18.22 -0.76 -21.16
CA GLU A 141 17.39 -1.33 -22.21
C GLU A 141 16.29 -0.36 -22.68
N ILE A 142 15.58 0.29 -21.76
CA ILE A 142 14.48 1.20 -22.12
C ILE A 142 14.97 2.53 -22.71
N SER A 143 16.21 2.95 -22.42
CA SER A 143 16.79 4.19 -22.94
C SER A 143 17.40 4.08 -24.33
N LYS A 144 17.76 2.87 -24.80
CA LYS A 144 18.40 2.65 -26.12
C LYS A 144 17.68 3.29 -27.30
N ASN A 145 16.35 3.34 -27.26
CA ASN A 145 15.51 3.81 -28.38
C ASN A 145 14.52 4.90 -27.96
N ALA A 146 14.66 5.45 -26.77
CA ALA A 146 13.72 6.41 -26.24
C ALA A 146 14.27 7.83 -26.31
N GLY A 147 13.39 8.82 -26.47
CA GLY A 147 13.78 10.24 -26.45
C GLY A 147 14.34 10.67 -25.09
N TYR A 148 14.81 11.91 -24.99
CA TYR A 148 15.45 12.47 -23.79
C TYR A 148 14.53 12.61 -22.56
N TYR A 149 13.24 12.26 -22.64
CA TYR A 149 12.29 12.43 -21.54
C TYR A 149 11.39 11.20 -21.40
N LEU A 150 11.66 10.39 -20.37
CA LEU A 150 10.89 9.18 -20.04
C LEU A 150 9.92 9.45 -18.90
N LYS A 151 8.71 8.89 -19.01
CA LYS A 151 7.72 8.81 -17.93
C LYS A 151 7.70 7.40 -17.34
N GLY A 152 7.19 7.27 -16.12
CA GLY A 152 7.11 5.97 -15.43
C GLY A 152 8.37 5.72 -14.63
N GLY A 153 8.99 4.56 -14.73
CA GLY A 153 10.18 4.28 -13.91
C GLY A 153 10.58 2.82 -13.80
N VAL A 154 11.62 2.59 -12.99
CA VAL A 154 11.95 1.25 -12.52
C VAL A 154 11.34 1.08 -11.14
N ALA A 155 10.39 0.16 -11.03
CA ALA A 155 9.73 -0.19 -9.77
C ALA A 155 10.51 -1.31 -9.07
N PHE A 156 11.69 -0.96 -8.56
CA PHE A 156 12.57 -1.88 -7.85
C PHE A 156 13.01 -1.29 -6.51
N ASP A 157 12.94 -2.11 -5.47
CA ASP A 157 13.33 -1.77 -4.10
C ASP A 157 14.53 -2.66 -3.70
N PRO A 158 15.78 -2.16 -3.86
CA PRO A 158 17.00 -2.90 -3.50
C PRO A 158 17.00 -3.47 -2.08
N VAL A 159 16.55 -2.70 -1.09
CA VAL A 159 16.53 -3.08 0.32
C VAL A 159 15.45 -4.14 0.57
N ALA A 160 14.27 -4.00 -0.03
CA ALA A 160 13.25 -5.05 0.03
C ALA A 160 13.70 -6.33 -0.68
N HIS A 161 14.45 -6.23 -1.78
CA HIS A 161 15.04 -7.41 -2.44
C HIS A 161 16.05 -8.12 -1.53
N TRP A 162 16.88 -7.37 -0.82
CA TRP A 162 17.79 -7.92 0.20
C TRP A 162 17.02 -8.62 1.32
N MET A 163 15.97 -8.02 1.87
CA MET A 163 15.17 -8.64 2.93
C MET A 163 14.46 -9.93 2.48
N ARG A 164 14.18 -10.09 1.18
CA ARG A 164 13.60 -11.33 0.61
C ARG A 164 14.61 -12.42 0.33
N THR A 165 15.83 -12.05 -0.08
CA THR A 165 16.78 -12.99 -0.71
C THR A 165 18.10 -13.14 0.04
N GLY A 166 18.43 -12.22 0.93
CA GLY A 166 19.74 -12.09 1.57
C GLY A 166 20.85 -11.55 0.66
N LYS A 167 20.56 -11.31 -0.63
CA LYS A 167 21.55 -10.75 -1.56
C LYS A 167 21.83 -9.29 -1.20
N SER A 168 23.10 -8.91 -1.15
CA SER A 168 23.52 -7.53 -0.83
C SER A 168 22.82 -6.52 -1.75
N PHE A 169 22.34 -5.43 -1.17
CA PHE A 169 21.72 -4.34 -1.92
C PHE A 169 22.73 -3.31 -2.45
N ALA A 170 24.02 -3.42 -2.14
CA ALA A 170 25.03 -2.41 -2.48
C ALA A 170 25.14 -2.16 -4.00
N ASP A 171 25.23 -3.22 -4.81
CA ASP A 171 25.32 -3.11 -6.27
C ASP A 171 24.03 -2.54 -6.87
N ASN A 172 22.88 -2.96 -6.33
CA ASN A 172 21.58 -2.46 -6.73
C ASN A 172 21.39 -0.99 -6.36
N LEU A 173 21.92 -0.55 -5.21
CA LEU A 173 21.93 0.85 -4.80
C LEU A 173 22.81 1.70 -5.74
N ASN A 174 24.00 1.20 -6.10
CA ASN A 174 24.87 1.84 -7.09
C ASN A 174 24.16 2.00 -8.45
N ALA A 175 23.38 1.00 -8.86
CA ALA A 175 22.56 1.07 -10.06
C ALA A 175 21.48 2.17 -9.95
N VAL A 176 20.77 2.27 -8.81
CA VAL A 176 19.79 3.35 -8.56
C VAL A 176 20.47 4.73 -8.62
N ILE A 177 21.64 4.90 -8.00
CA ILE A 177 22.42 6.15 -8.03
C ILE A 177 22.77 6.53 -9.48
N SER A 178 23.22 5.56 -10.28
CA SER A 178 23.51 5.76 -11.70
C SER A 178 22.27 6.22 -12.48
N VAL A 179 21.12 5.59 -12.26
CA VAL A 179 19.85 5.98 -12.89
C VAL A 179 19.41 7.37 -12.46
N LEU A 180 19.47 7.70 -11.17
CA LEU A 180 19.14 9.03 -10.65
C LEU A 180 20.01 10.13 -11.29
N ASN A 181 21.30 9.85 -11.50
CA ASN A 181 22.21 10.79 -12.15
C ASN A 181 21.89 10.99 -13.64
N GLN A 182 21.47 9.94 -14.34
CA GLN A 182 21.10 10.00 -15.76
C GLN A 182 19.69 10.61 -15.97
N THR A 183 18.83 10.56 -14.96
CA THR A 183 17.42 10.99 -15.05
C THR A 183 17.11 12.28 -14.28
N ARG A 184 18.15 13.04 -13.88
CA ARG A 184 18.00 14.30 -13.11
C ARG A 184 16.92 15.24 -13.67
N ASN A 185 16.87 15.39 -15.00
CA ASN A 185 15.95 16.28 -15.70
C ASN A 185 14.57 15.65 -16.03
N MET A 186 14.37 14.36 -15.79
CA MET A 186 13.17 13.62 -16.22
C MET A 186 12.12 13.57 -15.09
N ARG A 187 11.48 14.69 -14.71
CA ARG A 187 10.60 14.84 -13.50
C ARG A 187 9.53 13.77 -13.28
N GLU A 188 9.06 13.10 -14.32
CA GLU A 188 8.05 12.03 -14.23
C GLU A 188 8.64 10.62 -14.14
N PHE A 189 9.97 10.48 -14.22
CA PHE A 189 10.68 9.21 -14.05
C PHE A 189 10.98 8.94 -12.58
N ARG A 190 10.65 7.72 -12.12
CA ARG A 190 10.96 7.21 -10.77
C ARG A 190 12.03 6.13 -10.88
N ALA A 191 13.11 6.29 -10.14
CA ALA A 191 14.30 5.46 -10.29
C ALA A 191 14.29 4.22 -9.38
N TYR A 192 13.47 4.25 -8.33
CA TYR A 192 13.37 3.17 -7.35
C TYR A 192 12.00 3.20 -6.66
N MET A 193 11.72 2.17 -5.89
CA MET A 193 10.49 1.97 -5.14
C MET A 193 10.79 1.78 -3.66
N VAL A 194 9.85 2.17 -2.80
CA VAL A 194 9.74 1.71 -1.41
C VAL A 194 8.46 0.92 -1.30
N GLU A 195 8.56 -0.36 -0.99
CA GLU A 195 7.45 -1.32 -1.06
C GLU A 195 6.90 -1.70 0.31
N GLY A 196 5.70 -1.22 0.65
CA GLY A 196 4.95 -1.60 1.84
C GLY A 196 4.38 -3.03 1.78
N HIS A 197 4.12 -3.55 0.58
CA HIS A 197 3.58 -4.90 0.39
C HIS A 197 4.42 -5.99 1.06
N LEU A 198 5.75 -5.81 1.12
CA LEU A 198 6.63 -6.73 1.81
C LEU A 198 6.24 -6.92 3.27
N PHE A 199 5.97 -5.84 4.00
CA PHE A 199 5.59 -5.89 5.41
C PHE A 199 4.13 -6.36 5.56
N HIS A 200 3.23 -5.80 4.76
CA HIS A 200 1.81 -6.16 4.77
C HIS A 200 1.59 -7.67 4.54
N ASN A 201 2.20 -8.23 3.49
CA ASN A 201 2.09 -9.66 3.18
C ASN A 201 2.82 -10.55 4.20
N ASN A 202 3.62 -9.98 5.10
CA ASN A 202 4.24 -10.70 6.22
C ASN A 202 3.49 -10.54 7.54
N GLY A 203 2.34 -9.85 7.56
CA GLY A 203 1.42 -9.78 8.68
C GLY A 203 1.31 -8.43 9.37
N ALA A 204 1.99 -7.39 8.86
CA ALA A 204 2.00 -6.07 9.45
C ALA A 204 0.59 -5.53 9.78
N THR A 205 0.50 -4.75 10.85
CA THR A 205 -0.61 -3.82 11.06
C THR A 205 -0.45 -2.58 10.17
N LEU A 206 -1.50 -1.76 10.08
CA LEU A 206 -1.47 -0.48 9.36
C LEU A 206 -0.34 0.43 9.87
N VAL A 207 -0.17 0.47 11.20
CA VAL A 207 0.86 1.24 11.90
C VAL A 207 2.25 0.68 11.59
N GLN A 208 2.42 -0.64 11.66
CA GLN A 208 3.70 -1.29 11.37
C GLN A 208 4.13 -1.09 9.91
N GLU A 209 3.22 -1.23 8.94
CA GLU A 209 3.51 -0.98 7.53
C GLU A 209 4.03 0.45 7.34
N LEU A 210 3.35 1.46 7.89
CA LEU A 210 3.79 2.85 7.77
C LEU A 210 5.11 3.13 8.51
N GLY A 211 5.28 2.66 9.74
CA GLY A 211 6.50 2.88 10.51
C GLY A 211 7.73 2.27 9.82
N MET A 212 7.59 1.05 9.29
CA MET A 212 8.65 0.38 8.53
C MET A 212 8.91 1.06 7.18
N MET A 213 7.87 1.55 6.48
CA MET A 213 8.06 2.34 5.25
C MET A 213 8.75 3.68 5.52
N VAL A 214 8.41 4.39 6.61
CA VAL A 214 9.08 5.63 7.03
C VAL A 214 10.56 5.35 7.32
N SER A 215 10.86 4.33 8.12
CA SER A 215 12.25 3.94 8.42
C SER A 215 13.02 3.53 7.15
N ALA A 216 12.41 2.76 6.24
CA ALA A 216 13.00 2.43 4.95
C ALA A 216 13.26 3.68 4.09
N THR A 217 12.35 4.65 4.11
CA THR A 217 12.48 5.91 3.36
C THR A 217 13.66 6.74 3.88
N VAL A 218 13.78 6.91 5.19
CA VAL A 218 14.91 7.62 5.83
C VAL A 218 16.23 6.92 5.51
N ASN A 219 16.27 5.59 5.63
CA ASN A 219 17.45 4.80 5.24
C ASN A 219 17.86 5.03 3.77
N TYR A 220 16.91 5.12 2.84
CA TYR A 220 17.23 5.47 1.44
C TYR A 220 17.73 6.90 1.30
N LEU A 221 17.14 7.86 1.99
CA LEU A 221 17.60 9.26 1.94
C LEU A 221 19.04 9.38 2.45
N ASP A 222 19.39 8.71 3.54
CA ASP A 222 20.75 8.71 4.09
C ASP A 222 21.74 8.04 3.12
N LEU A 223 21.44 6.82 2.67
CA LEU A 223 22.28 6.09 1.72
C LEU A 223 22.53 6.87 0.41
N LEU A 224 21.53 7.59 -0.08
CA LEU A 224 21.65 8.38 -1.32
C LEU A 224 22.36 9.71 -1.10
N THR A 225 22.12 10.38 0.04
CA THR A 225 22.77 11.67 0.35
C THR A 225 24.24 11.50 0.69
N ASP A 226 24.64 10.40 1.33
CA ASP A 226 26.05 10.00 1.50
C ASP A 226 26.78 9.87 0.15
N GLN A 227 26.04 9.47 -0.90
CA GLN A 227 26.52 9.37 -2.27
C GLN A 227 26.33 10.68 -3.07
N LYS A 228 26.08 11.80 -2.38
CA LYS A 228 25.93 13.16 -2.93
C LYS A 228 24.72 13.33 -3.86
N ILE A 229 23.73 12.45 -3.79
CA ILE A 229 22.43 12.70 -4.43
C ILE A 229 21.68 13.74 -3.59
N SER A 230 21.07 14.73 -4.26
CA SER A 230 20.25 15.72 -3.59
C SER A 230 19.09 15.04 -2.84
N PRO A 231 18.82 15.38 -1.56
CA PRO A 231 17.73 14.78 -0.80
C PRO A 231 16.37 15.06 -1.45
N LEU A 232 16.20 16.24 -2.08
CA LEU A 232 14.98 16.56 -2.84
C LEU A 232 14.80 15.66 -4.07
N ILE A 233 15.90 15.31 -4.76
CA ILE A 233 15.85 14.36 -5.88
C ILE A 233 15.50 12.98 -5.35
N ALA A 234 16.19 12.48 -4.31
CA ALA A 234 15.87 11.17 -3.72
C ALA A 234 14.39 11.09 -3.31
N PHE A 235 13.91 12.08 -2.55
CA PHE A 235 12.54 12.17 -2.05
C PHE A 235 11.46 12.19 -3.15
N ASN A 236 11.74 12.81 -4.30
CA ASN A 236 10.75 12.92 -5.39
C ASN A 236 10.81 11.76 -6.39
N ARG A 237 11.93 11.02 -6.44
CA ARG A 237 12.20 9.97 -7.44
C ARG A 237 11.84 8.56 -7.01
N VAL A 238 11.34 8.42 -5.78
CA VAL A 238 10.78 7.19 -5.25
C VAL A 238 9.34 6.99 -5.72
N LEU A 239 8.99 5.74 -6.01
CA LEU A 239 7.62 5.26 -6.09
C LEU A 239 7.26 4.64 -4.73
N PHE A 240 6.36 5.24 -3.96
CA PHE A 240 5.88 4.60 -2.73
C PHE A 240 4.74 3.66 -3.08
N SER A 241 4.91 2.35 -2.89
CA SER A 241 3.87 1.35 -3.16
C SER A 241 3.32 0.80 -1.85
N ILE A 242 2.07 1.09 -1.53
CA ILE A 242 1.43 0.74 -0.24
C ILE A 242 0.28 -0.24 -0.44
N SER A 243 0.16 -1.24 0.43
CA SER A 243 -0.98 -2.17 0.43
C SER A 243 -2.24 -1.49 0.91
N ILE A 244 -3.40 -1.96 0.44
CA ILE A 244 -4.70 -1.57 0.99
C ILE A 244 -5.44 -2.83 1.41
N GLY A 245 -5.62 -3.01 2.71
CA GLY A 245 -6.32 -4.13 3.33
C GLY A 245 -7.81 -3.91 3.52
N THR A 246 -8.44 -4.81 4.27
CA THR A 246 -9.92 -4.90 4.34
C THR A 246 -10.58 -3.90 5.29
N ASP A 247 -9.82 -3.17 6.10
CA ASP A 247 -10.35 -2.23 7.11
C ASP A 247 -10.68 -0.86 6.49
N PHE A 248 -11.84 -0.77 5.82
CA PHE A 248 -12.24 0.35 4.95
C PHE A 248 -11.85 1.76 5.45
N LEU A 249 -12.31 2.17 6.64
CA LEU A 249 -12.05 3.52 7.18
C LEU A 249 -10.59 3.70 7.61
N ALA A 250 -9.97 2.64 8.13
CA ALA A 250 -8.60 2.66 8.61
C ALA A 250 -7.59 2.79 7.45
N GLU A 251 -7.92 2.21 6.31
CA GLU A 251 -7.12 2.32 5.10
C GLU A 251 -7.19 3.71 4.46
N ILE A 252 -8.36 4.37 4.52
CA ILE A 252 -8.49 5.79 4.17
C ILE A 252 -7.58 6.64 5.05
N ALA A 253 -7.66 6.43 6.37
CA ALA A 253 -6.84 7.14 7.35
C ALA A 253 -5.33 6.84 7.19
N LYS A 254 -4.95 5.60 6.84
CA LYS A 254 -3.56 5.19 6.62
C LYS A 254 -2.90 6.01 5.52
N LEU A 255 -3.57 6.21 4.39
CA LEU A 255 -3.00 7.00 3.29
C LEU A 255 -2.85 8.49 3.64
N ARG A 256 -3.79 9.03 4.43
CA ARG A 256 -3.70 10.40 4.96
C ARG A 256 -2.53 10.55 5.92
N ALA A 257 -2.40 9.61 6.85
CA ALA A 257 -1.30 9.51 7.81
C ALA A 257 0.05 9.42 7.09
N PHE A 258 0.15 8.62 6.03
CA PHE A 258 1.40 8.48 5.29
C PHE A 258 1.85 9.79 4.64
N ARG A 259 0.95 10.58 4.04
CA ARG A 259 1.31 11.91 3.52
C ARG A 259 1.79 12.86 4.60
N PHE A 260 1.15 12.81 5.76
CA PHE A 260 1.57 13.59 6.92
C PHE A 260 2.96 13.17 7.41
N LEU A 261 3.25 11.87 7.46
CA LEU A 261 4.59 11.37 7.81
C LEU A 261 5.66 11.79 6.79
N LEU A 262 5.35 11.71 5.49
CA LEU A 262 6.26 12.19 4.43
C LEU A 262 6.56 13.69 4.57
N LYS A 263 5.57 14.48 5.01
CA LYS A 263 5.76 15.90 5.32
C LYS A 263 6.73 16.09 6.49
N LYS A 264 6.62 15.31 7.57
CA LYS A 264 7.57 15.34 8.70
C LYS A 264 9.00 14.98 8.27
N ILE A 265 9.15 13.98 7.40
CA ILE A 265 10.46 13.63 6.81
C ILE A 265 11.00 14.83 6.01
N ALA A 266 10.18 15.42 5.14
CA ALA A 266 10.59 16.59 4.36
C ALA A 266 11.05 17.77 5.25
N ASP A 267 10.39 18.01 6.39
CA ASP A 267 10.81 19.01 7.37
C ASP A 267 12.18 18.69 7.98
N ALA A 268 12.41 17.43 8.37
CA ALA A 268 13.68 17.00 8.97
C ALA A 268 14.86 17.20 7.99
N TYR A 269 14.66 16.92 6.70
CA TYR A 269 15.66 17.17 5.65
C TYR A 269 15.64 18.60 5.09
N GLN A 270 14.86 19.51 5.67
CA GLN A 270 14.74 20.93 5.29
C GLN A 270 14.40 21.12 3.80
N LEU A 271 13.51 20.26 3.28
CA LEU A 271 13.09 20.29 1.89
C LEU A 271 12.04 21.40 1.68
N PRO A 272 12.12 22.18 0.58
CA PRO A 272 11.08 23.13 0.20
C PRO A 272 9.80 22.38 -0.18
N HIS A 273 8.73 22.54 0.59
CA HIS A 273 7.51 21.73 0.46
C HIS A 273 6.82 21.88 -0.88
N GLU A 274 6.91 23.06 -1.49
CA GLU A 274 6.37 23.37 -2.81
C GLU A 274 7.03 22.57 -3.93
N LEU A 275 8.22 22.02 -3.69
CA LEU A 275 8.93 21.14 -4.61
C LEU A 275 8.78 19.66 -4.26
N CYS A 276 8.20 19.32 -3.12
CA CYS A 276 7.96 17.93 -2.71
C CYS A 276 6.71 17.39 -3.42
N THR A 277 6.90 16.41 -4.30
CA THR A 277 5.84 15.76 -5.08
C THR A 277 5.90 14.24 -4.92
N PRO A 278 5.69 13.71 -3.70
CA PRO A 278 5.68 12.27 -3.48
C PRO A 278 4.53 11.64 -4.26
N PHE A 279 4.76 10.43 -4.77
CA PHE A 279 3.75 9.66 -5.48
C PHE A 279 3.49 8.37 -4.74
N ILE A 280 2.26 8.26 -4.25
CA ILE A 280 1.78 7.12 -3.49
C ILE A 280 0.94 6.28 -4.44
N HIS A 281 1.52 5.17 -4.85
CA HIS A 281 0.84 4.08 -5.52
C HIS A 281 0.19 3.18 -4.46
N ALA A 282 -1.13 3.01 -4.55
CA ALA A 282 -1.88 2.08 -3.72
C ALA A 282 -2.16 0.80 -4.50
N GLN A 283 -2.01 -0.35 -3.86
CA GLN A 283 -2.36 -1.64 -4.45
C GLN A 283 -3.20 -2.46 -3.48
N THR A 284 -4.29 -3.04 -4.00
CA THR A 284 -5.22 -3.86 -3.21
C THR A 284 -4.54 -5.13 -2.72
N SER A 285 -4.96 -5.62 -1.56
CA SER A 285 -4.22 -6.62 -0.79
C SER A 285 -4.41 -8.03 -1.35
N THR A 286 -3.30 -8.77 -1.49
CA THR A 286 -3.34 -10.22 -1.76
C THR A 286 -3.29 -11.05 -0.47
N PHE A 287 -2.82 -10.49 0.64
CA PHE A 287 -2.72 -11.15 1.95
C PHE A 287 -4.08 -11.64 2.49
N PHE A 288 -5.16 -10.90 2.21
CA PHE A 288 -6.53 -11.20 2.67
C PHE A 288 -7.37 -12.00 1.66
N ASN A 289 -6.78 -12.46 0.55
CA ASN A 289 -7.52 -13.22 -0.44
C ASN A 289 -7.92 -14.60 0.10
N ALA A 290 -9.15 -15.00 -0.21
CA ALA A 290 -9.65 -16.33 0.06
C ALA A 290 -9.38 -17.24 -1.14
N ASP A 291 -8.67 -18.36 -0.92
CA ASP A 291 -8.35 -19.34 -1.96
C ASP A 291 -9.61 -20.08 -2.46
N ALA A 292 -10.49 -20.48 -1.53
CA ALA A 292 -11.66 -21.31 -1.81
C ALA A 292 -12.89 -20.52 -2.31
N ALA A 293 -12.85 -19.18 -2.27
CA ALA A 293 -13.96 -18.31 -2.67
C ALA A 293 -13.45 -17.10 -3.46
N PRO A 294 -12.90 -17.30 -4.67
CA PRO A 294 -12.14 -16.28 -5.38
C PRO A 294 -13.01 -15.06 -5.79
N TYR A 295 -14.30 -15.25 -6.04
CA TYR A 295 -15.20 -14.12 -6.35
C TYR A 295 -15.40 -13.15 -5.18
N THR A 296 -15.28 -13.62 -3.92
CA THR A 296 -15.30 -12.72 -2.75
C THR A 296 -14.12 -11.75 -2.79
N ASN A 297 -13.01 -12.12 -3.43
CA ASN A 297 -11.86 -11.23 -3.59
C ASN A 297 -12.16 -10.05 -4.52
N MET A 298 -13.09 -10.18 -5.48
CA MET A 298 -13.53 -9.01 -6.27
C MET A 298 -14.23 -7.96 -5.40
N ILE A 299 -15.07 -8.41 -4.46
CA ILE A 299 -15.79 -7.53 -3.53
C ILE A 299 -14.80 -6.85 -2.58
N ARG A 300 -13.85 -7.63 -2.03
CA ARG A 300 -12.76 -7.08 -1.19
C ARG A 300 -11.96 -6.02 -1.95
N ALA A 301 -11.47 -6.37 -3.13
CA ALA A 301 -10.66 -5.49 -3.95
C ALA A 301 -11.40 -4.19 -4.33
N SER A 302 -12.73 -4.25 -4.50
CA SER A 302 -13.56 -3.06 -4.74
C SER A 302 -13.62 -2.14 -3.51
N SER A 303 -13.78 -2.70 -2.31
CA SER A 303 -13.75 -1.94 -1.05
C SER A 303 -12.36 -1.37 -0.75
N GLU A 304 -11.32 -2.15 -1.00
CA GLU A 304 -9.92 -1.75 -0.88
C GLU A 304 -9.61 -0.59 -1.86
N ALA A 305 -9.99 -0.72 -3.13
CA ALA A 305 -9.85 0.33 -4.13
C ALA A 305 -10.59 1.62 -3.73
N MET A 306 -11.81 1.51 -3.21
CA MET A 306 -12.56 2.67 -2.72
C MET A 306 -11.85 3.36 -1.54
N SER A 307 -11.28 2.59 -0.62
CA SER A 307 -10.46 3.13 0.49
C SER A 307 -9.24 3.87 -0.04
N ALA A 308 -8.57 3.30 -1.04
CA ALA A 308 -7.38 3.85 -1.65
C ALA A 308 -7.62 5.24 -2.27
N VAL A 309 -8.71 5.37 -3.03
CA VAL A 309 -9.04 6.61 -3.74
C VAL A 309 -9.57 7.67 -2.80
N MET A 310 -10.37 7.29 -1.79
CA MET A 310 -10.83 8.22 -0.75
C MET A 310 -9.69 8.67 0.18
N GLY A 311 -8.67 7.85 0.38
CA GLY A 311 -7.41 8.22 1.05
C GLY A 311 -6.44 8.99 0.15
N GLY A 312 -6.83 9.30 -1.09
CA GLY A 312 -6.14 10.23 -1.98
C GLY A 312 -4.92 9.68 -2.73
N CYS A 313 -4.82 8.36 -2.98
CA CYS A 313 -3.71 7.75 -3.74
C CYS A 313 -3.42 8.47 -5.08
N ASN A 314 -2.17 8.48 -5.53
CA ASN A 314 -1.79 9.04 -6.82
C ASN A 314 -2.01 8.06 -7.98
N GLY A 315 -1.81 6.77 -7.71
CA GLY A 315 -2.09 5.69 -8.64
C GLY A 315 -2.67 4.49 -7.92
N LEU A 316 -3.51 3.73 -8.62
CA LEU A 316 -4.19 2.56 -8.07
C LEU A 316 -3.94 1.33 -8.95
N THR A 317 -3.40 0.27 -8.34
CA THR A 317 -3.45 -1.09 -8.90
C THR A 317 -4.50 -1.90 -8.14
N VAL A 318 -5.54 -2.35 -8.84
CA VAL A 318 -6.43 -3.38 -8.32
C VAL A 318 -5.86 -4.72 -8.73
N MET A 319 -5.61 -5.59 -7.76
CA MET A 319 -5.10 -6.94 -8.00
C MET A 319 -6.24 -7.84 -8.54
N PRO A 320 -5.99 -8.62 -9.59
CA PRO A 320 -6.96 -9.60 -10.07
C PRO A 320 -7.38 -10.56 -8.96
N TYR A 321 -8.67 -10.92 -8.94
CA TYR A 321 -9.26 -11.77 -7.90
C TYR A 321 -8.65 -13.18 -7.85
N ASP A 322 -8.09 -13.60 -8.98
CA ASP A 322 -7.42 -14.86 -9.25
C ASP A 322 -5.90 -14.73 -9.22
N HIS A 323 -5.34 -13.65 -8.65
CA HIS A 323 -3.89 -13.42 -8.62
C HIS A 323 -3.08 -14.59 -8.03
N GLN A 324 -3.66 -15.32 -7.09
CA GLN A 324 -3.04 -16.50 -6.48
C GLN A 324 -3.31 -17.80 -7.26
N LEU A 325 -4.19 -17.78 -8.27
CA LEU A 325 -4.48 -18.92 -9.14
C LEU A 325 -3.42 -19.06 -10.25
N LYS A 326 -3.23 -20.29 -10.75
CA LYS A 326 -2.16 -20.61 -11.72
C LYS A 326 -2.32 -19.96 -13.08
N GLU A 327 -3.54 -19.64 -13.48
CA GLU A 327 -3.86 -19.06 -14.78
C GLU A 327 -4.65 -17.77 -14.58
N GLN A 328 -4.00 -16.63 -14.79
CA GLN A 328 -4.68 -15.35 -14.96
C GLN A 328 -5.46 -15.39 -16.27
N ASN A 329 -6.68 -14.87 -16.28
CA ASN A 329 -7.49 -14.78 -17.48
C ASN A 329 -7.77 -13.31 -17.83
N ASP A 330 -7.99 -13.02 -19.12
CA ASP A 330 -8.29 -11.66 -19.59
C ASP A 330 -9.52 -11.04 -18.90
N PHE A 331 -10.42 -11.90 -18.38
CA PHE A 331 -11.59 -11.47 -17.64
C PHE A 331 -11.21 -10.85 -16.29
N SER A 332 -10.30 -11.46 -15.52
CA SER A 332 -9.90 -10.99 -14.20
C SER A 332 -9.14 -9.67 -14.28
N ASP A 333 -8.22 -9.55 -15.22
CA ASP A 333 -7.48 -8.31 -15.50
C ASP A 333 -8.42 -7.18 -15.93
N ARG A 334 -9.45 -7.50 -16.75
CA ARG A 334 -10.47 -6.53 -17.14
C ARG A 334 -11.30 -6.08 -15.95
N ILE A 335 -11.77 -7.00 -15.11
CA ILE A 335 -12.56 -6.64 -13.92
C ILE A 335 -11.74 -5.77 -12.98
N ALA A 336 -10.50 -6.15 -12.70
CA ALA A 336 -9.60 -5.37 -11.85
C ALA A 336 -9.40 -3.93 -12.37
N ARG A 337 -9.07 -3.78 -13.66
CA ARG A 337 -8.93 -2.45 -14.29
C ARG A 337 -10.23 -1.64 -14.22
N ASN A 338 -11.37 -2.28 -14.46
CA ASN A 338 -12.67 -1.61 -14.52
C ASN A 338 -13.15 -1.12 -13.14
N VAL A 339 -12.75 -1.76 -12.03
CA VAL A 339 -13.05 -1.25 -10.68
C VAL A 339 -12.57 0.20 -10.54
N SER A 340 -11.31 0.48 -10.90
CA SER A 340 -10.77 1.85 -10.88
C SER A 340 -11.54 2.79 -11.81
N SER A 341 -11.87 2.33 -13.02
CA SER A 341 -12.64 3.14 -13.99
C SER A 341 -14.04 3.49 -13.49
N ILE A 342 -14.76 2.55 -12.87
CA ILE A 342 -16.09 2.77 -12.29
C ILE A 342 -16.02 3.77 -11.14
N LEU A 343 -15.03 3.62 -10.25
CA LEU A 343 -14.83 4.56 -9.14
C LEU A 343 -14.56 5.98 -9.66
N SER A 344 -13.79 6.11 -10.73
CA SER A 344 -13.44 7.41 -11.33
C SER A 344 -14.60 8.06 -12.09
N HIS A 345 -15.27 7.30 -12.97
CA HIS A 345 -16.21 7.86 -13.95
C HIS A 345 -17.68 7.74 -13.57
N GLU A 346 -18.06 6.74 -12.77
CA GLU A 346 -19.47 6.46 -12.45
C GLU A 346 -19.82 6.76 -10.99
N SER A 347 -18.82 6.76 -10.09
CA SER A 347 -19.04 6.89 -8.64
C SER A 347 -18.79 8.29 -8.09
N ALA A 348 -18.42 9.26 -8.95
CA ALA A 348 -18.11 10.64 -8.55
C ALA A 348 -16.93 10.81 -7.57
N LEU A 349 -16.17 9.75 -7.27
CA LEU A 349 -15.07 9.76 -6.30
C LEU A 349 -13.84 10.51 -6.80
N ALA A 350 -13.74 10.77 -8.11
CA ALA A 350 -12.67 11.56 -8.69
C ALA A 350 -12.92 13.09 -8.67
N TYR A 351 -14.04 13.59 -8.15
CA TYR A 351 -14.36 15.02 -8.16
C TYR A 351 -13.82 15.81 -6.96
N VAL A 352 -13.60 15.16 -5.82
CA VAL A 352 -13.11 15.79 -4.57
C VAL A 352 -11.75 15.21 -4.21
N ALA A 353 -10.78 16.07 -3.90
CA ALA A 353 -9.41 15.62 -3.67
C ALA A 353 -9.23 14.89 -2.33
N ASP A 354 -9.96 15.32 -1.31
CA ASP A 354 -9.96 14.70 0.02
C ASP A 354 -11.38 14.67 0.62
N PRO A 355 -12.21 13.69 0.25
CA PRO A 355 -13.59 13.58 0.74
C PRO A 355 -13.68 13.24 2.23
N ALA A 356 -12.56 12.84 2.86
CA ALA A 356 -12.50 12.52 4.28
C ALA A 356 -12.29 13.75 5.19
N ALA A 357 -11.92 14.90 4.62
CA ALA A 357 -11.65 16.12 5.38
C ALA A 357 -12.86 16.54 6.22
N GLY A 358 -12.62 16.79 7.51
CA GLY A 358 -13.65 17.24 8.46
C GLY A 358 -14.46 16.13 9.13
N SER A 359 -14.26 14.86 8.75
CA SER A 359 -14.78 13.72 9.51
C SER A 359 -13.99 13.58 10.82
N TYR A 360 -14.60 13.86 11.97
CA TYR A 360 -13.93 13.79 13.29
C TYR A 360 -13.22 12.45 13.50
N MET A 361 -13.84 11.36 13.04
CA MET A 361 -13.29 10.02 13.14
C MET A 361 -12.08 9.82 12.23
N LEU A 362 -12.14 10.20 10.96
CA LEU A 362 -11.01 10.00 10.05
C LEU A 362 -9.85 10.95 10.36
N GLU A 363 -10.14 12.16 10.84
CA GLU A 363 -9.10 13.09 11.29
C GLU A 363 -8.35 12.52 12.50
N LYS A 364 -9.06 12.11 13.57
CA LYS A 364 -8.42 11.51 14.74
C LYS A 364 -7.68 10.22 14.39
N MET A 365 -8.33 9.32 13.64
CA MET A 365 -7.73 8.04 13.24
C MET A 365 -6.46 8.24 12.40
N SER A 366 -6.43 9.22 11.49
CA SER A 366 -5.23 9.51 10.69
C SER A 366 -4.07 9.99 11.56
N LEU A 367 -4.37 10.80 12.58
CA LEU A 367 -3.37 11.29 13.53
C LEU A 367 -2.85 10.17 14.43
N ASP A 368 -3.74 9.37 15.02
CA ASP A 368 -3.37 8.25 15.87
C ASP A 368 -2.48 7.23 15.11
N ILE A 369 -2.80 6.95 13.84
CA ILE A 369 -1.97 6.10 12.98
C ILE A 369 -0.60 6.75 12.73
N ALA A 370 -0.57 8.05 12.42
CA ALA A 370 0.67 8.77 12.14
C ALA A 370 1.59 8.80 13.37
N ASP A 371 1.05 9.11 14.54
CA ASP A 371 1.82 9.20 15.78
C ASP A 371 2.42 7.85 16.17
N LYS A 372 1.63 6.77 16.14
CA LYS A 372 2.13 5.42 16.45
C LYS A 372 3.14 4.91 15.43
N ALA A 373 2.95 5.24 14.15
CA ALA A 373 3.93 4.88 13.11
C ALA A 373 5.24 5.66 13.30
N TRP A 374 5.16 6.92 13.74
CA TRP A 374 6.31 7.75 14.07
C TRP A 374 7.03 7.23 15.32
N GLU A 375 6.30 6.80 16.36
CA GLU A 375 6.87 6.15 17.55
C GLU A 375 7.64 4.87 17.19
N LEU A 376 7.05 4.00 16.35
CA LEU A 376 7.73 2.79 15.88
C LEU A 376 8.98 3.13 15.06
N PHE A 377 8.91 4.16 14.21
CA PHE A 377 10.08 4.65 13.47
C PHE A 377 11.20 5.10 14.43
N LEU A 378 10.88 5.91 15.44
CA LEU A 378 11.87 6.35 16.42
C LEU A 378 12.47 5.18 17.22
N GLU A 379 11.65 4.19 17.60
CA GLU A 379 12.14 2.96 18.24
C GLU A 379 13.15 2.22 17.34
N MET A 380 12.89 2.16 16.02
CA MET A 380 13.82 1.54 15.07
C MET A 380 15.13 2.33 14.95
N GLU A 381 15.07 3.66 14.95
CA GLU A 381 16.26 4.52 14.95
C GLU A 381 17.11 4.32 16.22
N GLU A 382 16.47 4.25 17.40
CA GLU A 382 17.15 3.94 18.67
C GLU A 382 17.84 2.57 18.67
N LYS A 383 17.31 1.61 17.91
CA LYS A 383 17.88 0.27 17.72
C LYS A 383 18.97 0.21 16.64
N GLY A 384 19.36 1.34 16.09
CA GLY A 384 20.45 1.46 15.10
C GLY A 384 19.99 1.55 13.65
N GLY A 385 18.72 1.89 13.42
CA GLY A 385 18.16 2.14 12.10
C GLY A 385 17.66 0.90 11.36
N PHE A 386 17.04 1.14 10.20
CA PHE A 386 16.28 0.15 9.44
C PHE A 386 17.03 -1.17 9.17
N VAL A 387 18.25 -1.09 8.62
CA VAL A 387 19.07 -2.26 8.26
C VAL A 387 19.39 -3.07 9.53
N LYS A 388 19.76 -2.40 10.62
CA LYS A 388 20.12 -3.07 11.87
C LYS A 388 18.93 -3.78 12.47
N CYS A 389 17.75 -3.15 12.48
CA CYS A 389 16.52 -3.77 12.96
C CYS A 389 16.16 -5.05 12.20
N PHE A 390 16.43 -5.11 10.89
CA PHE A 390 16.24 -6.33 10.12
C PHE A 390 17.27 -7.41 10.48
N GLU A 391 18.55 -7.06 10.57
CA GLU A 391 19.63 -8.00 10.92
C GLU A 391 19.45 -8.60 12.33
N THR A 392 18.95 -7.82 13.29
CA THR A 392 18.73 -8.28 14.66
C THR A 392 17.42 -9.04 14.84
N GLY A 393 16.60 -9.18 13.79
CA GLY A 393 15.32 -9.88 13.85
C GLY A 393 14.15 -9.05 14.41
N PHE A 394 14.34 -7.74 14.66
CA PHE A 394 13.30 -6.90 15.26
C PHE A 394 12.07 -6.78 14.35
N ILE A 395 12.29 -6.48 13.07
CA ILE A 395 11.20 -6.37 12.07
C ILE A 395 10.45 -7.70 11.98
N GLN A 396 11.17 -8.81 11.86
CA GLN A 396 10.60 -10.15 11.75
C GLN A 396 9.76 -10.51 12.98
N ASN A 397 10.24 -10.19 14.18
CA ASN A 397 9.51 -10.44 15.41
C ASN A 397 8.20 -9.64 15.47
N GLN A 398 8.24 -8.35 15.10
CA GLN A 398 7.03 -7.50 15.05
C GLN A 398 5.98 -8.05 14.06
N LEU A 399 6.42 -8.45 12.87
CA LEU A 399 5.53 -9.03 11.84
C LEU A 399 4.94 -10.37 12.26
N ASN A 400 5.76 -11.27 12.82
CA ASN A 400 5.32 -12.58 13.28
C ASN A 400 4.35 -12.49 14.47
N ALA A 401 4.56 -11.52 15.38
CA ALA A 401 3.65 -11.25 16.48
C ALA A 401 2.28 -10.77 15.97
N ALA A 402 2.28 -9.82 15.02
CA ALA A 402 1.05 -9.32 14.40
C ALA A 402 0.30 -10.42 13.63
N LEU A 403 1.01 -11.24 12.85
CA LEU A 403 0.42 -12.39 12.15
C LEU A 403 -0.20 -13.39 13.11
N SER A 404 0.51 -13.73 14.19
CA SER A 404 0.02 -14.65 15.22
C SER A 404 -1.25 -14.12 15.89
N HIS A 405 -1.30 -12.82 16.19
CA HIS A 405 -2.49 -12.18 16.74
C HIS A 405 -3.68 -12.26 15.76
N ARG A 406 -3.47 -11.98 14.48
CA ARG A 406 -4.54 -12.07 13.46
C ARG A 406 -5.08 -13.49 13.34
N ILE A 407 -4.21 -14.50 13.35
CA ILE A 407 -4.61 -15.91 13.33
C ILE A 407 -5.45 -16.24 14.57
N LYS A 408 -5.00 -15.79 15.75
CA LYS A 408 -5.72 -15.96 17.00
C LYS A 408 -7.11 -15.30 16.96
N ASP A 409 -7.21 -14.06 16.46
CA ASP A 409 -8.49 -13.38 16.31
C ASP A 409 -9.48 -14.21 15.46
N LEU A 410 -9.00 -14.79 14.36
CA LEU A 410 -9.82 -15.64 13.48
C LEU A 410 -10.27 -16.92 14.19
N SER A 411 -9.42 -17.51 15.04
CA SER A 411 -9.77 -18.66 15.88
C SER A 411 -10.76 -18.31 16.98
N GLU A 412 -10.72 -17.09 17.50
CA GLU A 412 -11.59 -16.58 18.57
C GLU A 412 -12.92 -15.98 18.05
N GLY A 413 -13.17 -16.09 16.76
CA GLY A 413 -14.48 -15.76 16.16
C GLY A 413 -14.52 -14.46 15.36
N LYS A 414 -13.39 -13.77 15.15
CA LYS A 414 -13.32 -12.66 14.18
C LYS A 414 -13.67 -13.20 12.80
N VAL A 415 -14.68 -12.62 12.16
CA VAL A 415 -15.26 -13.17 10.94
C VAL A 415 -14.46 -12.77 9.72
N MET A 416 -14.15 -13.75 8.86
CA MET A 416 -13.63 -13.56 7.52
C MET A 416 -14.38 -14.46 6.54
N ILE A 417 -15.20 -13.83 5.70
CA ILE A 417 -16.14 -14.50 4.79
C ILE A 417 -15.39 -15.37 3.78
N GLY A 418 -15.84 -16.61 3.58
CA GLY A 418 -15.19 -17.56 2.66
C GLY A 418 -13.88 -18.16 3.20
N ILE A 419 -13.49 -17.85 4.44
CA ILE A 419 -12.31 -18.43 5.11
C ILE A 419 -12.71 -19.19 6.37
N ASN A 420 -13.19 -18.50 7.41
CA ASN A 420 -13.62 -19.14 8.67
C ASN A 420 -15.14 -19.10 8.86
N LYS A 421 -15.86 -18.34 8.04
CA LYS A 421 -17.32 -18.25 8.09
C LYS A 421 -17.90 -18.21 6.68
N TYR A 422 -18.98 -18.95 6.46
CA TYR A 422 -19.62 -19.08 5.15
C TYR A 422 -18.63 -19.50 4.05
N SER A 423 -17.71 -20.41 4.39
CA SER A 423 -16.87 -21.09 3.41
C SER A 423 -17.72 -22.12 2.68
N GLU A 424 -17.60 -22.15 1.36
CA GLU A 424 -18.10 -23.27 0.56
C GLU A 424 -17.05 -24.39 0.65
N ASP A 425 -17.48 -25.63 0.95
CA ASP A 425 -16.64 -26.84 0.85
C ASP A 425 -16.45 -27.17 -0.63
N THR A 426 -15.76 -26.30 -1.37
CA THR A 426 -15.24 -26.64 -2.68
C THR A 426 -13.89 -27.28 -2.47
N ASP A 427 -13.81 -28.57 -2.76
CA ASP A 427 -12.59 -29.39 -2.83
C ASP A 427 -11.71 -28.91 -4.01
N THR A 428 -11.26 -27.65 -3.96
CA THR A 428 -10.27 -27.13 -4.88
C THR A 428 -8.94 -27.57 -4.31
N GLY A 429 -8.47 -28.74 -4.73
CA GLY A 429 -7.13 -29.29 -4.50
C GLY A 429 -6.04 -28.43 -5.12
N ILE A 430 -5.96 -27.15 -4.74
CA ILE A 430 -5.11 -26.15 -5.33
C ILE A 430 -4.37 -25.44 -4.20
N PHE A 431 -3.05 -25.55 -4.27
CA PHE A 431 -2.02 -24.86 -3.48
C PHE A 431 -1.49 -25.57 -2.23
N ASN A 432 -0.48 -26.41 -2.47
CA ASN A 432 0.71 -26.47 -1.64
C ASN A 432 1.77 -25.54 -2.26
N GLN A 433 1.81 -24.25 -1.91
CA GLN A 433 3.12 -23.60 -1.89
C GLN A 433 3.80 -24.15 -0.65
N LYS A 434 4.85 -24.96 -0.85
CA LYS A 434 5.73 -25.26 0.27
C LYS A 434 6.29 -23.93 0.76
N ASN A 435 6.03 -23.60 2.02
CA ASN A 435 6.83 -22.65 2.75
C ASN A 435 8.24 -23.26 2.90
N ASP A 436 9.06 -23.18 1.85
CA ASP A 436 10.45 -23.68 1.83
C ASP A 436 11.39 -22.86 2.74
N HIS A 437 10.82 -21.95 3.55
CA HIS A 437 11.53 -20.99 4.39
C HIS A 437 11.04 -20.93 5.84
N ALA A 438 10.39 -21.99 6.36
CA ALA A 438 10.09 -22.06 7.79
C ALA A 438 11.41 -21.97 8.60
N GLY A 439 11.62 -20.84 9.29
CA GLY A 439 12.85 -20.55 10.05
C GLY A 439 13.89 -19.66 9.33
N SER A 440 13.61 -19.20 8.11
CA SER A 440 14.44 -18.19 7.43
C SER A 440 14.25 -16.80 8.06
N PRO A 441 15.31 -15.99 8.24
CA PRO A 441 15.17 -14.58 8.64
C PRO A 441 14.63 -13.69 7.51
N TYR A 442 14.54 -14.21 6.29
CA TYR A 442 14.08 -13.49 5.11
C TYR A 442 12.56 -13.51 4.99
N LEU A 443 12.03 -12.42 4.43
CA LEU A 443 10.60 -12.20 4.32
C LEU A 443 10.07 -12.80 3.01
N THR A 444 9.03 -13.60 3.12
CA THR A 444 8.35 -14.23 1.98
C THR A 444 6.86 -13.95 2.11
N ASP A 445 6.23 -13.53 1.03
CA ASP A 445 4.81 -13.19 1.02
C ASP A 445 3.96 -14.35 1.54
N LYS A 446 3.03 -14.03 2.45
CA LYS A 446 2.10 -14.99 3.05
C LYS A 446 0.68 -14.67 2.62
N ASN A 447 -0.21 -15.64 2.75
CA ASN A 447 -1.65 -15.46 2.66
C ASN A 447 -2.28 -15.83 4.02
N LEU A 448 -3.13 -14.96 4.58
CA LEU A 448 -3.72 -15.16 5.91
C LEU A 448 -4.59 -16.42 5.98
N SER A 449 -5.34 -16.72 4.92
CA SER A 449 -6.20 -17.91 4.85
C SER A 449 -5.37 -19.20 4.91
N GLN A 450 -4.21 -19.22 4.25
CA GLN A 450 -3.28 -20.35 4.26
C GLN A 450 -2.62 -20.50 5.62
N CYS A 451 -2.15 -19.39 6.23
CA CYS A 451 -1.58 -19.41 7.57
C CYS A 451 -2.59 -19.89 8.62
N PHE A 452 -3.84 -19.44 8.54
CA PHE A 452 -4.91 -19.87 9.44
C PHE A 452 -5.21 -21.36 9.30
N LYS A 453 -5.38 -21.87 8.06
CA LYS A 453 -5.57 -23.32 7.81
C LYS A 453 -4.40 -24.16 8.34
N ALA A 454 -3.16 -23.71 8.11
CA ALA A 454 -1.97 -24.38 8.62
C ALA A 454 -1.97 -24.46 10.16
N SER A 455 -2.31 -23.37 10.85
CA SER A 455 -2.38 -23.36 12.32
C SER A 455 -3.46 -24.30 12.87
N ALA A 456 -4.62 -24.40 12.19
CA ALA A 456 -5.69 -25.30 12.60
C ALA A 456 -5.28 -26.78 12.45
N LEU A 457 -4.54 -27.13 11.39
CA LEU A 457 -4.03 -28.50 11.18
C LEU A 457 -2.99 -28.92 12.22
N THR A 458 -2.13 -27.99 12.67
CA THR A 458 -1.18 -28.27 13.77
C THR A 458 -1.86 -28.48 15.11
N ALA A 459 -3.00 -27.84 15.38
CA ALA A 459 -3.74 -28.01 16.63
C ALA A 459 -4.47 -29.37 16.73
N ILE A 460 -4.60 -30.12 15.61
CA ILE A 460 -5.31 -31.40 15.53
C ILE A 460 -4.35 -32.61 15.64
N LYS A 461 -3.03 -32.40 15.57
CA LYS A 461 -2.04 -33.49 15.78
C LYS A 461 -1.70 -33.61 17.27
N PRO A 462 -1.95 -34.78 17.89
CA PRO A 462 -1.68 -35.02 19.31
C PRO A 462 -0.19 -35.03 19.67
#